data_AF-A0AA39NCI9-F1
#
_entry.id   AF-A0AA39NCI9-F1
#
_cell.length_a   1.000
_cell.length_b   1.000
_cell.length_c   1.000
_cell.angle_alpha   90.00
_cell.angle_beta   90.00
_cell.angle_gamma   90.00
#
_symmetry.space_group_name_H-M   'P 1'
#
loop_
_entity.id
_entity.type
_entity.pdbx_description
1 polymer ?
#
loop_
_entity_poly.entity_id
_entity_poly.type
_entity_poly.pdbx_seq_one_letter_code
_entity_poly.pdbx_strand_id
1 'polypeptide(L)'
;NRDLTMPENYHIIRLQSCLTCLMKLLTLIIDFCVTEWMDNANILPCSQNSFCHGNCTHNNSFILHMAIDHAHTQGHILYVTFIDLENAFSSMDLSVLWNKLHCLGIGGLMYD
;
A
#
# COMPACT_ATOMS: atom_id res chain seq x y z
N ASN A 1 -23.00 -9.81 -3.75
CA ASN A 1 -24.09 -9.87 -2.76
C ASN A 1 -23.44 -10.01 -1.39
N ARG A 2 -23.16 -8.91 -0.67
CA ARG A 2 -22.57 -8.97 0.68
C ARG A 2 -23.73 -9.02 1.67
N ASP A 3 -23.81 -10.10 2.45
CA ASP A 3 -24.83 -10.24 3.48
C ASP A 3 -24.58 -9.23 4.60
N LEU A 4 -25.56 -8.36 4.86
CA LEU A 4 -25.47 -7.28 5.84
C LEU A 4 -25.58 -7.80 7.29
N THR A 5 -25.93 -9.07 7.47
CA THR A 5 -26.04 -9.67 8.80
C THR A 5 -24.70 -10.17 9.35
N MET A 6 -23.68 -10.31 8.49
CA MET A 6 -22.37 -10.85 8.87
C MET A 6 -21.42 -9.72 9.32
N PRO A 7 -20.93 -9.73 10.58
CA PRO A 7 -20.08 -8.68 11.12
C PRO A 7 -18.74 -8.56 10.38
N GLU A 8 -18.27 -9.64 9.75
CA GLU A 8 -17.03 -9.71 8.96
C GLU A 8 -17.06 -8.82 7.70
N ASN A 9 -18.25 -8.45 7.21
CA ASN A 9 -18.40 -7.58 6.05
C ASN A 9 -18.23 -6.09 6.36
N TYR A 10 -18.06 -5.73 7.62
CA TYR A 10 -17.91 -4.34 8.07
C TYR A 10 -16.44 -3.99 8.32
N HIS A 11 -15.99 -2.88 7.72
CA HIS A 11 -14.72 -2.27 8.07
C HIS A 11 -14.96 -1.15 9.08
N ILE A 12 -14.24 -1.20 10.21
CA ILE A 12 -14.31 -0.15 11.22
C ILE A 12 -13.59 1.09 10.67
N ILE A 13 -14.34 2.14 10.36
CA ILE A 13 -13.80 3.45 10.01
C ILE A 13 -13.84 4.34 11.25
N ARG A 14 -12.69 4.68 11.81
CA ARG A 14 -12.60 5.61 12.94
C ARG A 14 -12.60 7.06 12.46
N LEU A 15 -13.77 7.70 12.49
CA LEU A 15 -13.91 9.15 12.38
C LEU A 15 -13.84 9.75 13.79
N GLN A 16 -12.82 10.55 14.08
CA GLN A 16 -12.61 11.13 15.41
C GLN A 16 -12.47 12.66 15.32
N SER A 17 -12.95 13.38 16.34
CA SER A 17 -13.17 14.84 16.48
C SER A 17 -11.91 15.72 16.36
N CYS A 18 -12.01 17.04 16.63
CA CYS A 18 -10.97 18.08 16.49
C CYS A 18 -9.53 17.73 16.95
N LEU A 19 -9.34 16.91 18.00
CA LEU A 19 -8.02 16.38 18.42
C LEU A 19 -7.32 15.58 17.30
N THR A 20 -8.11 15.02 16.39
CA THR A 20 -7.69 14.27 15.20
C THR A 20 -7.18 15.19 14.09
N CYS A 21 -7.50 16.48 14.08
CA CYS A 21 -6.92 17.41 13.08
C CYS A 21 -5.42 17.57 13.30
N LEU A 22 -5.00 17.72 14.56
CA LEU A 22 -3.57 17.75 14.91
C LEU A 22 -2.90 16.41 14.61
N MET A 23 -3.55 15.29 14.94
CA MET A 23 -3.02 13.96 14.61
C MET A 23 -2.91 13.74 13.10
N LYS A 24 -3.91 14.15 12.32
CA LYS A 24 -3.86 14.10 10.85
C LYS A 24 -2.74 14.95 10.28
N LEU A 25 -2.52 16.15 10.84
CA LEU A 25 -1.42 17.00 10.44
C LEU A 25 -0.07 16.35 10.75
N LEU A 26 0.09 15.81 11.96
CA LEU A 26 1.30 15.07 12.33
C LEU A 26 1.52 13.85 11.43
N THR A 27 0.47 13.06 11.17
CA THR A 27 0.53 11.91 10.26
C THR A 27 0.89 12.37 8.85
N LEU A 28 0.37 13.50 8.37
CA LEU A 28 0.71 14.05 7.06
C LEU A 28 2.18 14.50 6.99
N ILE A 29 2.73 15.09 8.05
CA ILE A 29 4.14 15.47 8.11
C ILE A 29 5.01 14.20 8.09
N ILE A 30 4.67 13.19 8.88
CA ILE A 30 5.38 11.90 8.90
C ILE A 30 5.31 11.23 7.53
N ASP A 31 4.12 11.18 6.93
CA ASP A 31 3.89 10.61 5.59
C ASP A 31 4.74 11.30 4.52
N PHE A 32 4.82 12.63 4.54
CA PHE A 32 5.67 13.39 3.64
C PHE A 32 7.16 13.03 3.80
N CYS A 33 7.68 13.04 5.03
CA CYS A 33 9.08 12.70 5.29
C CYS A 33 9.41 11.24 4.90
N VAL A 34 8.52 10.31 5.21
CA VAL A 34 8.71 8.88 4.89
C VAL A 34 8.65 8.67 3.37
N THR A 35 7.72 9.34 2.67
CA THR A 35 7.62 9.25 1.21
C THR A 35 8.87 9.81 0.52
N GLU A 36 9.33 11.00 0.92
CA GLU A 36 10.56 11.59 0.39
C GLU A 36 11.78 10.68 0.64
N TRP A 37 11.89 10.09 1.83
CA TRP A 37 12.94 9.12 2.12
C TRP A 37 12.84 7.86 1.24
N MET A 38 11.63 7.29 1.09
CA MET A 38 11.41 6.11 0.26
C MET A 38 11.77 6.35 -1.21
N ASP A 39 11.42 7.53 -1.74
CA ASP A 39 11.72 7.94 -3.11
C ASP A 39 13.23 8.13 -3.32
N ASN A 40 13.90 8.82 -2.39
CA ASN A 40 15.35 9.05 -2.45
C ASN A 40 16.16 7.75 -2.33
N ALA A 41 15.71 6.81 -1.50
CA ALA A 41 16.34 5.52 -1.32
C ALA A 41 15.87 4.46 -2.35
N ASN A 42 14.94 4.80 -3.24
CA ASN A 42 14.35 3.92 -4.25
C ASN A 42 13.88 2.58 -3.67
N ILE A 43 13.18 2.64 -2.53
CA ILE A 43 12.77 1.46 -1.75
C ILE A 43 11.62 0.71 -2.44
N LEU A 44 10.68 1.45 -3.04
CA LEU A 44 9.49 0.87 -3.64
C LEU A 44 9.80 0.40 -5.07
N PRO A 45 9.42 -0.83 -5.44
CA PRO A 45 9.63 -1.32 -6.79
C PRO A 45 8.71 -0.57 -7.77
N CYS A 46 9.16 -0.37 -9.01
CA CYS A 46 8.36 0.27 -10.06
C CYS A 46 7.03 -0.46 -10.39
N SER A 47 6.90 -1.72 -9.96
CA SER A 47 5.66 -2.49 -10.09
C SER A 47 4.58 -2.08 -9.07
N GLN A 48 4.95 -1.41 -7.98
CA GLN A 48 4.00 -0.94 -6.98
C GLN A 48 3.36 0.37 -7.44
N ASN A 49 2.09 0.30 -7.85
CA ASN A 49 1.34 1.47 -8.30
C ASN A 49 0.46 2.08 -7.19
N SER A 50 -0.07 1.28 -6.28
CA SER A 50 -0.97 1.78 -5.24
C SER A 50 -0.22 2.63 -4.21
N PHE A 51 -0.85 3.71 -3.74
CA PHE A 51 -0.32 4.65 -2.73
C PHE A 51 0.98 5.39 -3.11
N CYS A 52 1.36 5.37 -4.39
CA CYS A 52 2.50 6.14 -4.89
C CYS A 52 2.00 7.40 -5.60
N HIS A 53 2.67 8.54 -5.39
CA HIS A 53 2.29 9.79 -6.03
C HIS A 53 2.32 9.67 -7.56
N GLY A 54 1.31 10.21 -8.24
CA GLY A 54 1.21 10.16 -9.70
C GLY A 54 0.69 8.84 -10.29
N ASN A 55 0.59 7.78 -9.47
CA ASN A 55 0.03 6.50 -9.91
C ASN A 55 -1.47 6.40 -9.60
N CYS A 56 -2.21 5.76 -10.52
CA CYS A 56 -3.65 5.56 -10.42
C CYS A 56 -4.00 4.11 -10.78
N THR A 57 -5.17 3.64 -10.35
CA THR A 57 -5.66 2.27 -10.64
C THR A 57 -5.67 1.94 -12.14
N HIS A 58 -5.86 2.95 -12.99
CA HIS A 58 -5.85 2.79 -14.45
C HIS A 58 -4.51 2.23 -14.98
N ASN A 59 -3.38 2.53 -14.32
CA ASN A 59 -2.07 2.03 -14.75
C ASN A 59 -2.01 0.49 -14.68
N ASN A 60 -2.49 -0.09 -13.58
CA ASN A 60 -2.51 -1.55 -13.40
C ASN A 60 -3.42 -2.25 -14.42
N SER A 61 -4.62 -1.71 -14.66
CA SER A 61 -5.54 -2.29 -15.65
C SER A 61 -4.96 -2.21 -17.06
N PHE A 62 -4.27 -1.11 -17.39
CA PHE A 62 -3.62 -0.94 -18.67
C PHE A 62 -2.45 -1.93 -18.85
N ILE A 63 -1.59 -2.09 -17.84
CA ILE A 63 -0.49 -3.07 -17.86
C ILE A 63 -1.03 -4.49 -18.07
N LEU A 64 -2.10 -4.87 -17.35
CA LEU A 64 -2.72 -6.18 -17.51
C LEU A 64 -3.30 -6.36 -18.92
N HIS A 65 -3.98 -5.34 -19.46
CA HIS A 65 -4.51 -5.37 -20.82
C HIS A 65 -3.41 -5.56 -21.86
N MET A 66 -2.31 -4.80 -21.75
CA MET A 66 -1.16 -4.95 -22.65
C MET A 66 -0.52 -6.34 -22.54
N ALA A 67 -0.44 -6.90 -21.34
CA ALA A 67 0.08 -8.26 -21.15
C ALA A 67 -0.80 -9.31 -21.83
N ILE A 68 -2.12 -9.15 -21.77
CA ILE A 68 -3.09 -10.02 -22.45
C ILE A 68 -2.93 -9.90 -23.98
N ASP A 69 -2.88 -8.67 -24.50
CA ASP A 69 -2.71 -8.43 -25.95
C ASP A 69 -1.39 -9.01 -26.46
N HIS A 70 -0.31 -8.83 -25.71
CA HIS A 70 1.00 -9.37 -26.04
C HIS A 70 1.01 -10.90 -26.06
N ALA A 71 0.42 -11.55 -25.06
CA ALA A 71 0.32 -13.01 -25.04
C ALA A 71 -0.54 -13.53 -26.21
N HIS A 72 -1.67 -12.86 -26.50
CA HIS A 72 -2.56 -13.20 -27.60
C HIS A 72 -1.86 -13.09 -28.96
N THR A 73 -1.13 -12.00 -29.21
CA THR A 73 -0.38 -11.80 -30.47
C THR A 73 0.74 -12.82 -30.68
N GLN A 74 1.35 -13.32 -29.60
CA GLN A 74 2.37 -14.36 -29.67
C GLN A 74 1.81 -15.79 -29.67
N GLY A 75 0.50 -15.97 -29.51
CA GLY A 75 -0.12 -17.29 -29.39
C GLY A 75 0.22 -18.02 -28.09
N HIS A 76 0.63 -17.27 -27.05
CA HIS A 76 0.95 -17.81 -25.72
C HIS A 76 -0.25 -17.70 -24.77
N ILE A 77 -0.31 -18.61 -23.80
CA ILE A 77 -1.30 -18.57 -22.71
C ILE A 77 -0.72 -17.71 -21.58
N LEU A 78 -1.45 -16.66 -21.20
CA LEU A 78 -1.12 -15.85 -20.02
C LEU A 78 -1.84 -16.42 -18.78
N TYR A 79 -1.06 -16.78 -17.76
CA TYR A 79 -1.58 -17.17 -16.45
C TYR A 79 -1.47 -15.98 -15.49
N VAL A 80 -2.56 -15.65 -14.80
CA VAL A 80 -2.64 -14.52 -13.86
C VAL A 80 -3.19 -15.01 -12.53
N THR A 81 -2.60 -14.56 -11.42
CA THR A 81 -3.10 -14.85 -10.07
C THR A 81 -3.41 -13.54 -9.36
N PHE A 82 -4.64 -13.43 -8.85
CA PHE A 82 -5.08 -12.30 -8.03
C PHE A 82 -4.99 -12.71 -6.56
N ILE A 83 -4.04 -12.13 -5.85
CA ILE A 83 -3.82 -12.37 -4.42
C ILE A 83 -4.41 -11.19 -3.67
N ASP A 84 -5.36 -11.46 -2.78
CA ASP A 84 -5.94 -10.48 -1.86
C ASP A 84 -5.63 -10.88 -0.42
N LEU A 85 -5.24 -9.91 0.40
CA LEU A 85 -4.89 -10.14 1.80
C LEU A 85 -6.08 -9.80 2.68
N GLU A 86 -6.54 -10.78 3.45
CA GLU A 86 -7.61 -10.55 4.43
C GLU A 86 -7.10 -9.65 5.57
N ASN A 87 -7.83 -8.57 5.85
CA ASN A 87 -7.61 -7.73 7.03
C ASN A 87 -6.18 -7.18 7.17
N ALA A 88 -5.51 -6.87 6.04
CA ALA A 88 -4.07 -6.55 5.99
C ALA A 88 -3.58 -5.49 7.00
N PHE A 89 -4.39 -4.48 7.34
CA PHE A 89 -4.00 -3.45 8.31
C PHE A 89 -4.16 -3.89 9.77
N SER A 90 -5.15 -4.73 10.08
CA SER A 90 -5.39 -5.22 11.44
C SER A 90 -4.61 -6.49 11.76
N SER A 91 -4.21 -7.26 10.74
CA SER A 91 -3.40 -8.47 10.89
C SER A 91 -1.88 -8.22 10.89
N MET A 92 -1.45 -6.97 10.73
CA MET A 92 -0.04 -6.61 10.63
C MET A 92 0.67 -6.61 11.98
N ASP A 93 1.78 -7.35 12.11
CA ASP A 93 2.68 -7.26 13.26
C ASP A 93 3.56 -6.00 13.15
N LEU A 94 3.29 -5.04 14.04
CA LEU A 94 4.04 -3.79 14.14
C LEU A 94 5.54 -4.02 14.41
N SER A 95 5.89 -5.05 15.17
CA SER A 95 7.29 -5.34 15.53
C SER A 95 8.09 -5.72 14.30
N VAL A 96 7.50 -6.54 13.42
CA VAL A 96 8.10 -6.94 12.14
C VAL A 96 8.21 -5.74 11.21
N LEU A 97 7.17 -4.89 11.16
CA LEU A 97 7.20 -3.66 10.36
C LEU A 97 8.34 -2.73 10.80
N TRP A 98 8.45 -2.44 12.10
CA TRP A 98 9.50 -1.58 12.64
C TRP A 98 10.89 -2.15 12.39
N ASN A 99 11.08 -3.44 12.58
CA ASN A 99 12.35 -4.10 12.28
C ASN A 99 12.71 -3.98 10.80
N LYS A 100 11.73 -4.16 9.89
CA LYS A 100 11.94 -3.98 8.46
C LYS A 100 12.33 -2.54 8.11
N LEU A 101 11.63 -1.56 8.66
CA LEU A 101 11.93 -0.14 8.45
C LEU A 101 13.32 0.24 8.97
N HIS A 102 13.68 -0.25 10.15
CA HIS A 102 15.01 -0.07 10.72
C HIS A 102 16.11 -0.69 9.84
N CYS A 103 15.93 -1.93 9.37
CA CYS A 103 16.86 -2.57 8.45
C CYS A 103 17.00 -1.84 7.10
N LEU A 104 15.95 -1.14 6.65
CA LEU A 104 15.99 -0.33 5.43
C LEU A 104 16.68 1.03 5.64
N GLY A 105 17.00 1.40 6.88
CA GLY A 105 17.69 2.65 7.22
C GLY A 105 16.76 3.81 7.60
N ILE A 106 15.47 3.54 7.89
CA ILE A 106 14.64 4.53 8.59
C ILE A 106 15.09 4.55 10.06
N GLY A 107 15.77 5.62 10.44
CA GLY A 107 16.26 5.84 11.79
C GLY A 107 16.52 7.33 12.01
N GLY A 108 15.97 7.90 13.08
CA GLY A 108 16.41 9.19 13.59
C GLY A 108 17.64 9.03 14.48
N LEU A 109 18.22 10.15 14.92
CA LEU A 109 19.33 10.26 15.89
C LEU A 109 19.03 9.68 17.31
N MET A 110 18.06 8.79 17.44
CA MET A 110 17.52 8.28 18.72
C MET A 110 17.93 6.82 19.00
N TYR A 111 18.77 6.23 18.15
CA TYR A 111 19.40 4.92 18.35
C TYR A 111 20.88 5.00 17.92
N ASP A 112 21.62 5.89 18.57
CA ASP A 112 23.09 5.79 18.74
C ASP A 112 23.41 5.70 20.23
#